data_AF-A0A5N7AL36-F1
#
_entry.id   AF-A0A5N7AL36-F1
#
_cell.length_a   1.000
_cell.length_b   1.000
_cell.length_c   1.000
_cell.angle_alpha   90.00
_cell.angle_beta   90.00
_cell.angle_gamma   90.00
#
_symmetry.space_group_name_H-M   'P 1'
#
loop_
_entity.id
_entity.type
_entity.pdbx_description
1 polymer ?
#
loop_
_entity_poly.entity_id
_entity_poly.type
_entity_poly.pdbx_seq_one_letter_code
_entity_poly.pdbx_strand_id
1 'polypeptide(L)'
;MPKNYRVQKKCDYAFCFHEDTQQVSDLYDALTCAGTGDVLSQTTDSNTKRRLLFSGLRVKHENGGKDETLAQLATWIAAGMENTRKLLRRSSKEVYSYRDLPPMVGWTVVGHDWYTWVTFGATKNGRDRLVRNSSHIPSELC
;
A
#
# COMPACT_ATOMS: atom_id res chain seq x y z
N MET A 1 -14.20 -7.22 -29.95
CA MET A 1 -13.85 -7.87 -28.66
C MET A 1 -13.63 -6.79 -27.61
N PRO A 2 -14.31 -6.81 -26.46
CA PRO A 2 -14.01 -5.85 -25.40
C PRO A 2 -12.60 -6.16 -24.89
N LYS A 3 -11.74 -5.15 -24.81
CA LYS A 3 -10.45 -5.28 -24.13
C LYS A 3 -10.77 -5.54 -22.66
N ASN A 4 -10.60 -6.79 -22.21
CA ASN A 4 -10.60 -7.14 -20.80
C ASN A 4 -9.40 -6.47 -20.14
N TYR A 5 -9.50 -5.17 -19.86
CA TYR A 5 -8.75 -4.55 -18.77
C TYR A 5 -9.32 -5.18 -17.50
N ARG A 6 -8.86 -6.39 -17.18
CA ARG A 6 -8.84 -6.83 -15.80
C ARG A 6 -7.90 -5.85 -15.11
N VAL A 7 -8.44 -4.71 -14.69
CA VAL A 7 -7.92 -3.97 -13.56
C VAL A 7 -7.87 -5.05 -12.48
N GLN A 8 -6.68 -5.59 -12.22
CA GLN A 8 -6.44 -6.46 -11.09
C GLN A 8 -6.63 -5.56 -9.87
N LYS A 9 -7.90 -5.31 -9.50
CA LYS A 9 -8.26 -4.53 -8.34
C LYS A 9 -7.74 -5.34 -7.16
N LYS A 10 -6.55 -5.00 -6.66
CA LYS A 10 -5.89 -5.68 -5.54
C LYS A 10 -6.25 -5.05 -4.19
N CYS A 11 -6.99 -3.94 -4.21
CA CYS A 11 -7.42 -3.16 -3.07
C CYS A 11 -8.75 -2.45 -3.44
N ASP A 12 -9.73 -2.45 -2.53
CA ASP A 12 -11.06 -1.85 -2.79
C ASP A 12 -11.12 -0.38 -2.40
N TYR A 13 -10.49 -0.02 -1.28
CA TYR A 13 -10.35 1.34 -0.80
C TYR A 13 -8.91 1.58 -0.38
N ALA A 14 -8.38 2.78 -0.61
CA ALA A 14 -7.04 3.15 -0.20
C ALA A 14 -7.06 4.45 0.61
N PHE A 15 -6.12 4.58 1.53
CA PHE A 15 -5.93 5.78 2.33
C PHE A 15 -4.73 6.57 1.81
N CYS A 16 -4.90 7.88 1.76
CA CYS A 16 -3.85 8.83 1.40
C CYS A 16 -3.94 10.05 2.30
N PHE A 17 -2.84 10.80 2.39
CA PHE A 17 -2.86 12.07 3.10
C PHE A 17 -3.64 13.11 2.32
N HIS A 18 -4.42 13.92 3.02
CA HIS A 18 -5.21 14.99 2.44
C HIS A 18 -4.32 16.15 2.00
N GLU A 19 -4.54 16.70 0.80
CA GLU A 19 -3.72 17.77 0.22
C GLU A 19 -3.87 19.12 0.93
N ASP A 20 -5.01 19.38 1.58
CA ASP A 20 -5.26 20.64 2.30
C ASP A 20 -4.32 20.88 3.50
N THR A 21 -3.50 19.90 3.88
CA THR A 21 -2.44 20.14 4.86
C THR A 21 -1.21 20.68 4.14
N GLN A 22 -0.72 21.86 4.55
CA GLN A 22 0.43 22.52 3.90
C GLN A 22 1.62 21.57 3.69
N GLN A 23 1.99 20.80 4.72
CA GLN A 23 3.07 19.82 4.64
C GLN A 23 2.88 18.77 3.52
N VAL A 24 1.64 18.35 3.29
CA VAL A 24 1.31 17.36 2.26
C VAL A 24 1.35 18.01 0.89
N SER A 25 0.81 19.22 0.75
CA SER A 25 0.91 20.02 -0.48
C SER A 25 2.36 20.24 -0.89
N ASP A 26 3.21 20.70 0.03
CA ASP A 26 4.63 20.96 -0.21
C ASP A 26 5.36 19.70 -0.70
N LEU A 27 5.00 18.54 -0.15
CA LEU A 27 5.55 17.25 -0.58
C LEU A 27 5.16 16.91 -2.02
N TYR A 28 3.89 17.07 -2.39
CA TYR A 28 3.44 16.80 -3.76
C TYR A 28 4.06 17.78 -4.77
N ASP A 29 4.22 19.04 -4.39
CA ASP A 29 4.89 20.05 -5.23
C ASP A 29 6.36 19.69 -5.44
N ALA A 30 7.08 19.30 -4.38
CA ALA A 30 8.47 18.84 -4.48
C ALA A 30 8.61 17.60 -5.39
N LEU A 31 7.72 16.63 -5.25
CA LEU A 31 7.71 15.42 -6.09
C LEU A 31 7.38 15.74 -7.56
N THR A 32 6.52 16.72 -7.80
CA THR A 32 6.17 17.20 -9.14
C THR A 32 7.36 17.91 -9.78
N CYS A 33 8.01 18.84 -9.06
CA CYS A 33 9.23 19.52 -9.51
C CYS A 33 10.37 18.53 -9.79
N ALA A 34 10.45 17.43 -9.06
CA ALA A 34 11.41 16.34 -9.29
C ALA A 34 11.07 15.44 -10.49
N GLY A 35 9.98 15.71 -11.23
CA GLY A 35 9.55 14.91 -12.38
C GLY A 35 8.93 13.56 -12.02
N THR A 36 8.50 13.39 -10.77
CA THR A 36 7.91 12.12 -10.26
C THR A 36 6.41 12.18 -10.01
N GLY A 37 5.78 13.35 -10.15
CA GLY A 37 4.37 13.58 -9.79
C GLY A 37 3.31 12.78 -10.57
N ASP A 38 3.67 12.16 -11.71
CA ASP A 38 2.69 11.46 -12.55
C ASP A 38 2.33 10.04 -12.08
N VAL A 39 3.23 9.36 -11.37
CA VAL A 39 3.03 7.99 -10.87
C VAL A 39 3.67 7.84 -9.49
N LEU A 40 2.88 8.14 -8.45
CA LEU A 40 3.28 8.16 -7.05
C LEU A 40 2.78 6.96 -6.23
N SER A 41 1.74 6.23 -6.68
CA SER A 41 1.30 5.00 -6.03
C SER A 41 1.58 3.73 -6.83
N GLN A 42 1.39 2.61 -6.14
CA GLN A 42 1.33 1.25 -6.66
C GLN A 42 0.07 0.95 -7.50
N THR A 43 -0.70 1.97 -7.88
CA THR A 43 -1.95 1.82 -8.67
C THR A 43 -1.84 2.53 -10.01
N THR A 44 -2.64 2.11 -10.98
CA THR A 44 -2.66 2.67 -12.34
C THR A 44 -3.91 3.50 -12.64
N ASP A 45 -4.86 3.55 -11.71
CA ASP A 45 -6.07 4.36 -11.86
C ASP A 45 -5.71 5.85 -11.95
N SER A 46 -6.40 6.59 -12.82
CA SER A 46 -6.05 7.98 -13.12
C SER A 46 -6.09 8.91 -11.90
N ASN A 47 -6.98 8.63 -10.94
CA ASN A 47 -7.10 9.43 -9.74
C ASN A 47 -6.06 8.99 -8.70
N THR A 48 -5.99 7.70 -8.39
CA THR A 48 -5.15 7.21 -7.28
C THR A 48 -3.68 7.04 -7.64
N LYS A 49 -3.31 6.96 -8.93
CA LYS A 49 -1.89 6.84 -9.36
C LYS A 49 -1.03 8.03 -8.94
N ARG A 50 -1.62 9.22 -8.79
CA ARG A 50 -0.93 10.47 -8.42
C ARG A 50 -0.97 10.76 -6.91
N ARG A 51 -1.46 9.83 -6.10
CA ARG A 51 -1.56 9.98 -4.64
C ARG A 51 -0.53 9.09 -3.96
N LEU A 52 0.02 9.50 -2.82
CA LEU A 52 0.80 8.63 -1.95
C LEU A 52 -0.15 7.78 -1.10
N LEU A 53 -0.33 6.51 -1.46
CA LEU A 53 -1.21 5.58 -0.76
C LEU A 53 -0.44 4.80 0.31
N PHE A 54 -0.76 5.04 1.58
CA PHE A 54 -0.03 4.43 2.71
C PHE A 54 -0.75 3.21 3.32
N SER A 55 -2.03 3.03 3.01
CA SER A 55 -2.84 1.93 3.54
C SER A 55 -3.97 1.55 2.59
N GLY A 56 -4.55 0.36 2.77
CA GLY A 56 -5.63 -0.14 1.94
C GLY A 56 -6.55 -1.13 2.65
N LEU A 57 -7.78 -1.20 2.16
CA LEU A 57 -8.85 -2.09 2.59
C LEU A 57 -9.28 -2.97 1.42
N ARG A 58 -9.42 -4.27 1.68
CA ARG A 58 -9.97 -5.24 0.72
C ARG A 58 -11.22 -5.87 1.32
N VAL A 59 -12.34 -5.81 0.62
CA VAL A 59 -13.63 -6.28 1.15
C VAL A 59 -14.19 -7.38 0.27
N LYS A 60 -14.63 -8.46 0.90
CA LYS A 60 -15.28 -9.59 0.24
C LYS A 60 -16.47 -10.09 1.03
N HIS A 61 -17.40 -10.72 0.31
CA HIS A 61 -18.43 -11.54 0.91
C HIS A 61 -17.81 -12.76 1.62
N GLU A 62 -18.54 -13.36 2.56
CA GLU A 62 -18.10 -14.50 3.39
C GLU A 62 -17.47 -15.65 2.59
N ASN A 63 -18.08 -15.99 1.45
CA ASN A 63 -17.60 -17.05 0.54
C ASN A 63 -16.55 -16.57 -0.50
N GLY A 64 -16.03 -15.35 -0.36
CA GLY A 64 -15.28 -14.63 -1.40
C GLY A 64 -13.82 -15.03 -1.58
N GLY A 65 -13.40 -16.19 -1.08
CA GLY A 65 -12.01 -16.65 -1.16
C GLY A 65 -11.06 -15.86 -0.28
N LYS A 66 -11.03 -16.19 1.02
CA LYS A 66 -10.19 -15.53 2.03
C LYS A 66 -8.72 -15.47 1.62
N ASP A 67 -8.11 -16.60 1.25
CA ASP A 67 -6.68 -16.67 0.94
C ASP A 67 -6.28 -15.81 -0.28
N GLU A 68 -7.11 -15.79 -1.33
CA GLU A 68 -6.88 -14.94 -2.49
C GLU A 68 -6.93 -13.45 -2.09
N THR A 69 -7.88 -13.09 -1.24
CA THR A 69 -8.12 -11.73 -0.79
C THR A 69 -6.96 -11.23 0.08
N LEU A 70 -6.53 -12.08 1.01
CA LEU A 70 -5.35 -11.89 1.84
C LEU A 70 -4.09 -11.70 0.98
N ALA A 71 -3.88 -12.56 -0.01
CA ALA A 71 -2.73 -12.46 -0.92
C ALA A 71 -2.75 -11.18 -1.76
N GLN A 72 -3.92 -10.79 -2.28
CA GLN A 72 -4.07 -9.57 -3.09
C GLN A 72 -3.68 -8.30 -2.33
N LEU A 73 -4.21 -8.13 -1.12
CA LEU A 73 -3.89 -6.96 -0.31
C LEU A 73 -2.43 -6.97 0.13
N ALA A 74 -1.91 -8.13 0.55
CA ALA A 74 -0.51 -8.25 0.97
C ALA A 74 0.46 -7.93 -0.18
N THR A 75 0.14 -8.33 -1.42
CA THR A 75 0.90 -7.93 -2.61
C THR A 75 0.79 -6.44 -2.87
N TRP A 76 -0.39 -5.84 -2.68
CA TRP A 76 -0.60 -4.40 -2.88
C TRP A 76 0.20 -3.57 -1.88
N ILE A 77 0.22 -3.94 -0.59
CA ILE A 77 1.02 -3.26 0.44
C ILE A 77 2.52 -3.39 0.14
N ALA A 78 2.98 -4.58 -0.26
CA ALA A 78 4.39 -4.78 -0.62
C ALA A 78 4.82 -3.90 -1.81
N ALA A 79 3.94 -3.73 -2.80
CA ALA A 79 4.19 -2.81 -3.91
C ALA A 79 4.23 -1.34 -3.45
N GLY A 80 3.38 -0.94 -2.51
CA GLY A 80 3.40 0.40 -1.90
C GLY A 80 4.70 0.69 -1.14
N MET A 81 5.17 -0.27 -0.33
CA MET A 81 6.46 -0.18 0.37
C MET A 81 7.62 -0.01 -0.62
N GLU A 82 7.66 -0.81 -1.68
CA GLU A 82 8.70 -0.72 -2.71
C GLU A 82 8.62 0.62 -3.46
N ASN A 83 7.42 1.12 -3.75
CA ASN A 83 7.27 2.41 -4.40
C ASN A 83 7.78 3.56 -3.51
N THR A 84 7.44 3.52 -2.22
CA THR A 84 7.94 4.48 -1.21
C THR A 84 9.46 4.47 -1.13
N ARG A 85 10.07 3.27 -1.09
CA ARG A 85 11.54 3.11 -1.11
C ARG A 85 12.17 3.74 -2.34
N LYS A 86 11.56 3.54 -3.51
CA LYS A 86 12.04 4.12 -4.79
C LYS A 86 11.92 5.64 -4.81
N LEU A 87 10.83 6.18 -4.27
CA LEU A 87 10.63 7.64 -4.17
C LEU A 87 11.69 8.26 -3.25
N LEU A 88 11.95 7.67 -2.08
CA LEU A 88 13.00 8.14 -1.15
C LEU A 88 14.40 8.10 -1.77
N ARG A 89 14.72 7.04 -2.53
CA ARG A 89 15.98 6.95 -3.29
C ARG A 89 16.12 8.00 -4.39
N ARG A 90 15.03 8.57 -4.87
CA ARG A 90 15.07 9.66 -5.86
C ARG A 90 15.22 11.02 -5.21
N SER A 91 14.71 11.20 -3.99
CA SER A 91 14.82 12.45 -3.24
C SER A 91 16.14 12.61 -2.49
N SER A 92 16.90 11.52 -2.26
CA SER A 92 18.17 11.55 -1.53
C SER A 92 19.19 10.58 -2.13
N LYS A 93 20.49 10.88 -1.96
CA LYS A 93 21.60 10.02 -2.38
C LYS A 93 21.79 8.79 -1.48
N GLU A 94 21.05 8.71 -0.38
CA GLU A 94 21.14 7.61 0.57
C GLU A 94 20.50 6.32 0.04
N VAL A 95 21.10 5.19 0.42
CA VAL A 95 20.58 3.86 0.09
C VAL A 95 19.57 3.46 1.16
N TYR A 96 18.30 3.79 0.94
CA TYR A 96 17.24 3.33 1.84
C TYR A 96 16.96 1.83 1.69
N SER A 97 17.01 1.15 2.83
CA SER A 97 16.51 -0.20 3.06
C SER A 97 15.00 -0.16 3.35
N TYR A 98 14.34 -1.32 3.30
CA TYR A 98 12.98 -1.45 3.82
C TYR A 98 12.88 -1.19 5.32
N ARG A 99 13.99 -1.35 6.08
CA ARG A 99 14.01 -1.12 7.54
C ARG A 99 13.92 0.35 7.91
N ASP A 100 14.26 1.22 6.98
CA ASP A 100 14.22 2.67 7.16
C ASP A 100 12.82 3.22 6.85
N LEU A 101 11.91 2.37 6.35
CA LEU A 101 10.54 2.76 6.05
C LEU A 101 9.64 2.53 7.26
N PRO A 102 8.67 3.43 7.51
CA PRO A 102 7.62 3.16 8.48
C PRO A 102 6.81 1.92 8.04
N PRO A 103 6.26 1.16 9.00
CA PRO A 103 5.37 0.05 8.67
C PRO A 103 4.14 0.54 7.91
N MET A 104 3.67 -0.25 6.95
CA MET A 104 2.38 -0.04 6.30
C MET A 104 1.34 -1.00 6.87
N VAL A 105 0.15 -0.46 7.12
CA VAL A 105 -0.98 -1.21 7.67
C VAL A 105 -2.05 -1.39 6.59
N GLY A 106 -2.82 -2.46 6.63
CA GLY A 106 -4.03 -2.60 5.82
C GLY A 106 -4.99 -3.62 6.39
N TRP A 107 -6.20 -3.67 5.86
CA TRP A 107 -7.27 -4.52 6.38
C TRP A 107 -7.90 -5.35 5.29
N THR A 108 -8.08 -6.64 5.56
CA THR A 108 -8.95 -7.51 4.76
C THR A 108 -10.21 -7.79 5.57
N VAL A 109 -11.36 -7.60 4.95
CA VAL A 109 -12.68 -7.89 5.53
C VAL A 109 -13.35 -8.97 4.70
N VAL A 110 -13.70 -10.08 5.32
CA VAL A 110 -14.40 -11.22 4.68
C VAL A 110 -15.67 -11.50 5.48
N GLY A 111 -16.83 -11.17 4.93
CA GLY A 111 -18.07 -11.16 5.72
C GLY A 111 -17.94 -10.17 6.88
N HIS A 112 -17.93 -10.68 8.11
CA HIS A 112 -17.77 -9.89 9.35
C HIS A 112 -16.37 -10.02 9.98
N ASP A 113 -15.49 -10.86 9.41
CA ASP A 113 -14.15 -11.07 9.96
C ASP A 113 -13.17 -10.01 9.48
N TRP A 114 -12.40 -9.46 10.41
CA TRP A 114 -11.36 -8.48 10.14
C TRP A 114 -9.97 -9.08 10.29
N TYR A 115 -9.11 -8.83 9.31
CA TYR A 115 -7.72 -9.25 9.29
C TYR A 115 -6.84 -8.02 9.12
N THR A 116 -6.08 -7.67 10.16
CA THR A 116 -5.15 -6.54 10.13
C THR A 116 -3.78 -7.00 9.66
N TRP A 117 -3.25 -6.34 8.65
CA TRP A 117 -1.92 -6.56 8.11
C TRP A 117 -0.98 -5.47 8.60
N VAL A 118 0.17 -5.88 9.13
CA VAL A 118 1.30 -4.97 9.38
C VAL A 118 2.48 -5.46 8.56
N THR A 119 2.95 -4.62 7.63
CA THR A 119 4.09 -4.90 6.77
C THR A 119 5.24 -3.96 7.09
N PHE A 120 6.41 -4.52 7.38
CA PHE A 120 7.59 -3.73 7.76
C PHE A 120 8.87 -4.37 7.22
N GLY A 121 9.93 -3.58 7.10
CA GLY A 121 11.25 -4.09 6.76
C GLY A 121 11.93 -4.79 7.93
N ALA A 122 12.54 -5.95 7.67
CA ALA A 122 13.42 -6.63 8.60
C ALA A 122 14.62 -7.23 7.86
N THR A 123 15.71 -7.48 8.59
CA THR A 123 16.84 -8.27 8.06
C THR A 123 16.68 -9.72 8.52
N LYS A 124 16.73 -10.66 7.57
CA LYS A 124 16.82 -12.10 7.85
C LYS A 124 18.00 -12.67 7.09
N ASN A 125 18.92 -13.32 7.80
CA ASN A 125 20.16 -13.89 7.24
C ASN A 125 20.98 -12.85 6.42
N GLY A 126 21.12 -11.63 6.93
CA GLY A 126 21.86 -10.55 6.26
C GLY A 126 21.19 -9.97 5.01
N ARG A 127 19.95 -10.35 4.69
CA ARG A 127 19.17 -9.79 3.57
C ARG A 127 17.93 -9.06 4.06
N ASP A 128 17.71 -7.88 3.53
CA ASP A 128 16.50 -7.10 3.81
C ASP A 128 15.28 -7.68 3.11
N ARG A 129 14.20 -7.79 3.87
CA ARG A 129 12.93 -8.38 3.44
C ARG A 129 11.76 -7.64 4.05
N LEU A 130 10.63 -7.67 3.35
CA LEU A 130 9.35 -7.30 3.90
C LEU A 130 8.80 -8.47 4.69
N VAL A 131 8.57 -8.25 5.99
CA VAL A 131 7.85 -9.17 6.88
C VAL A 131 6.41 -8.68 6.96
N ARG A 132 5.48 -9.65 7.00
CA ARG A 132 4.05 -9.39 7.11
C ARG A 132 3.52 -10.21 8.27
N ASN A 133 2.76 -9.56 9.15
CA ASN A 133 2.00 -10.24 10.17
C ASN A 133 0.52 -9.94 9.97
N SER A 134 -0.33 -10.96 10.15
CA SER A 134 -1.78 -10.82 10.10
C SER A 134 -2.39 -11.27 11.42
N SER A 135 -3.12 -10.39 12.09
CA SER A 135 -3.94 -10.74 13.24
C SER A 135 -5.41 -10.78 12.84
N HIS A 136 -6.11 -11.82 13.29
CA HIS A 136 -7.56 -11.92 13.20
C HIS A 136 -8.19 -11.16 14.36
N ILE A 137 -9.15 -10.29 14.08
CA ILE A 137 -9.93 -9.55 15.08
C ILE A 137 -11.38 -10.01 14.92
N PRO A 138 -11.92 -10.79 15.89
CA PRO A 138 -13.32 -11.17 15.89
C PRO A 138 -14.23 -9.95 15.97
N SER A 139 -15.38 -10.00 15.30
CA SER A 139 -16.37 -8.92 15.27
C SER A 139 -16.98 -8.58 16.63
N GLU A 140 -16.86 -9.45 17.64
CA GLU A 140 -17.36 -9.23 19.00
C GLU A 140 -16.59 -8.14 19.77
N LEU A 141 -15.49 -7.63 19.20
CA LEU A 141 -14.60 -6.63 19.81
C LEU A 141 -14.63 -5.27 19.08
N CYS A 142 -15.54 -5.06 18.12
CA CYS A 142 -15.67 -3.82 17.34
C CYS A 142 -17.01 -3.12 17.57
#